data_AF-A0A1G5CMU5-F1
#
_entry.id   AF-A0A1G5CMU5-F1
#
_cell.length_a   1.000
_cell.length_b   1.000
_cell.length_c   1.000
_cell.angle_alpha   90.00
_cell.angle_beta   90.00
_cell.angle_gamma   90.00
#
_symmetry.space_group_name_H-M   'P 1'
#
loop_
_entity.id
_entity.type
_entity.pdbx_description
1 polymer ?
#
loop_
_entity_poly.entity_id
_entity_poly.type
_entity_poly.pdbx_seq_one_letter_code
_entity_poly.pdbx_strand_id
1 'polypeptide(L)'
;MSPTPGSRRRLGPLALPAALLLAAGASLVTLPATASAAATATGAITGLGGKCVDVAGASAANGTAVQLYDCNGTTAQQWTVGTDGTIRALGKCLDAKDNGTANGTQLQLWDCGGGANQKWSVSAAHDIVNAQADKCMDATGNSSANGTRLQIWTCSGTANQKWTAPSDGGTPTPGGTMAVAPYLYNGWGSPPSPTTVMNATGVKWFTLAFVLSNGYCNPQWDGGRPLTGGVDQQTINTVRGAGGDVIPSFGGWSGNKLESSCSSAGELAAAYQKVINAYGLKAIDIDIEADAYSNATVQQRTVDALKTIKANNPGIKVYVTFGTGQSGPDTSLINRAASAGLTVDSWTIMPFDFGGAGQNMGTLTTRAAEGLKNAVKSAYGYSDDQTYRSIGISSMNGITDDNETVTVDDFRTILAYAQQHHLARLTFWSVNRDRPCTGGGADTCSGVSQQAWDYTRVFAQYTG
;
A
#
# COMPACT_ATOMS: atom_id res chain seq x y z
N MET A 1 -82.10 21.58 -45.07
CA MET A 1 -82.94 22.79 -45.30
C MET A 1 -82.33 23.93 -44.50
N SER A 2 -82.23 25.13 -45.07
CA SER A 2 -82.07 26.42 -44.35
C SER A 2 -83.45 26.88 -43.80
N PRO A 3 -83.65 28.04 -43.11
CA PRO A 3 -82.74 29.12 -42.67
C PRO A 3 -82.86 29.35 -41.12
N THR A 4 -82.51 30.45 -40.40
CA THR A 4 -81.90 31.80 -40.64
C THR A 4 -81.26 32.28 -39.30
N PRO A 5 -80.25 33.18 -39.27
CA PRO A 5 -79.61 33.63 -38.02
C PRO A 5 -80.12 34.97 -37.46
N GLY A 6 -79.80 35.23 -36.18
CA GLY A 6 -79.82 36.54 -35.51
C GLY A 6 -79.02 36.47 -34.20
N SER A 7 -78.43 37.53 -33.64
CA SER A 7 -78.38 38.94 -34.04
C SER A 7 -76.99 39.55 -33.73
N ARG A 8 -76.71 40.77 -34.23
CA ARG A 8 -75.39 41.43 -34.18
C ARG A 8 -75.08 42.06 -32.81
N ARG A 9 -73.79 42.10 -32.44
CA ARG A 9 -73.11 43.32 -31.94
C ARG A 9 -71.59 43.23 -32.14
N ARG A 10 -70.95 44.36 -32.44
CA ARG A 10 -69.50 44.51 -32.58
C ARG A 10 -68.91 45.24 -31.36
N LEU A 11 -67.94 44.62 -30.72
CA LEU A 11 -66.81 45.22 -29.98
C LEU A 11 -65.62 44.30 -30.37
N GLY A 12 -64.44 44.77 -30.75
CA GLY A 12 -63.66 45.86 -30.17
C GLY A 12 -62.44 45.20 -29.50
N PRO A 13 -61.26 45.13 -30.16
CA PRO A 13 -60.20 44.25 -29.72
C PRO A 13 -59.50 44.78 -28.45
N LEU A 14 -59.58 44.03 -27.36
CA LEU A 14 -58.68 44.22 -26.21
C LEU A 14 -57.39 43.43 -26.46
N ALA A 15 -56.26 44.12 -26.43
CA ALA A 15 -54.96 43.46 -26.40
C ALA A 15 -54.71 42.88 -25.00
N LEU A 16 -54.25 41.63 -24.91
CA LEU A 16 -53.66 41.09 -23.69
C LEU A 16 -52.19 41.52 -23.62
N PRO A 17 -51.68 41.98 -22.47
CA PRO A 17 -50.24 42.20 -22.28
C PRO A 17 -49.52 40.84 -22.24
N ALA A 18 -48.37 40.75 -22.91
CA ALA A 18 -47.53 39.56 -22.85
C ALA A 18 -46.85 39.46 -21.47
N ALA A 19 -47.00 38.31 -20.80
CA ALA A 19 -46.32 38.05 -19.53
C ALA A 19 -44.81 37.86 -19.76
N LEU A 20 -43.99 38.69 -19.12
CA LEU A 20 -42.53 38.64 -19.25
C LEU A 20 -41.96 37.50 -18.40
N LEU A 21 -41.57 36.40 -19.03
CA LEU A 21 -40.90 35.28 -18.36
C LEU A 21 -39.46 35.67 -17.97
N LEU A 22 -39.28 36.00 -16.69
CA LEU A 22 -37.96 36.21 -16.08
C LEU A 22 -37.21 34.87 -15.97
N ALA A 23 -36.40 34.57 -16.98
CA ALA A 23 -35.47 33.44 -16.93
C ALA A 23 -34.35 33.72 -15.90
N ALA A 24 -34.42 33.08 -14.74
CA ALA A 24 -33.37 33.13 -13.73
C ALA A 24 -32.14 32.36 -14.23
N GLY A 25 -31.18 33.09 -14.80
CA GLY A 25 -29.91 32.51 -15.27
C GLY A 25 -29.07 32.00 -14.11
N ALA A 26 -29.07 30.68 -13.89
CA ALA A 26 -28.19 30.02 -12.93
C ALA A 26 -26.75 29.99 -13.48
N SER A 27 -25.98 31.04 -13.18
CA SER A 27 -24.55 31.11 -13.52
C SER A 27 -23.78 30.00 -12.81
N LEU A 28 -23.35 28.99 -13.59
CA LEU A 28 -22.40 27.97 -13.14
C LEU A 28 -21.06 28.63 -12.85
N VAL A 29 -20.81 28.92 -11.57
CA VAL A 29 -19.49 29.34 -11.09
C VAL A 29 -18.58 28.11 -11.09
N THR A 30 -17.88 27.91 -12.21
CA THR A 30 -16.80 26.92 -12.30
C THR A 30 -15.63 27.36 -11.44
N LEU A 31 -15.62 26.91 -10.18
CA LEU A 31 -14.42 26.97 -9.35
C LEU A 31 -13.29 26.24 -10.10
N PRO A 32 -12.11 26.86 -10.29
CA PRO A 32 -10.97 26.15 -10.84
C PRO A 32 -10.57 25.06 -9.84
N ALA A 33 -10.60 23.80 -10.27
CA ALA A 33 -10.03 22.72 -9.50
C ALA A 33 -8.52 22.98 -9.35
N THR A 34 -8.11 23.42 -8.16
CA THR A 34 -6.69 23.57 -7.83
C THR A 34 -6.07 22.18 -7.79
N ALA A 35 -5.45 21.78 -8.90
CA ALA A 35 -4.64 20.57 -8.95
C ALA A 35 -3.59 20.67 -7.83
N SER A 36 -3.69 19.77 -6.85
CA SER A 36 -2.77 19.77 -5.71
C SER A 36 -1.39 19.36 -6.21
N ALA A 37 -0.50 20.34 -6.38
CA ALA A 37 0.88 20.08 -6.72
C ALA A 37 1.52 19.28 -5.56
N ALA A 38 2.12 18.12 -5.88
CA ALA A 38 2.72 17.25 -4.88
C ALA A 38 3.72 18.05 -4.01
N ALA A 39 3.47 18.06 -2.70
CA ALA A 39 4.19 18.93 -1.78
C ALA A 39 5.65 18.50 -1.65
N THR A 40 6.58 19.46 -1.78
CA THR A 40 8.02 19.18 -1.62
C THR A 40 8.44 19.37 -0.17
N ALA A 41 9.00 18.32 0.42
CA ALA A 41 9.52 18.32 1.78
C ALA A 41 10.54 19.45 1.98
N THR A 42 10.42 20.27 3.03
CA THR A 42 11.37 21.36 3.31
C THR A 42 11.65 21.48 4.80
N GLY A 43 12.93 21.53 5.19
CA GLY A 43 13.37 21.62 6.58
C GLY A 43 14.89 21.45 6.74
N ALA A 44 15.35 21.21 7.97
CA ALA A 44 16.77 20.91 8.21
C ALA A 44 17.13 19.48 7.80
N ILE A 45 18.29 19.30 7.15
CA ILE A 45 18.96 17.99 7.07
C ILE A 45 19.96 17.93 8.23
N THR A 46 19.84 16.94 9.12
CA THR A 46 20.75 16.76 10.27
C THR A 46 21.58 15.49 10.13
N GLY A 47 22.77 15.47 10.72
CA GLY A 47 23.71 14.33 10.63
C GLY A 47 24.67 14.25 11.82
N LEU A 48 25.94 13.93 11.54
CA LEU A 48 26.97 13.65 12.53
C LEU A 48 27.05 14.72 13.65
N GLY A 49 26.97 14.26 14.90
CA GLY A 49 27.00 15.13 16.08
C GLY A 49 25.75 16.00 16.28
N GLY A 50 24.64 15.71 15.60
CA GLY A 50 23.41 16.50 15.65
C GLY A 50 23.49 17.82 14.86
N LYS A 51 24.52 17.99 14.03
CA LYS A 51 24.73 19.20 13.22
C LYS A 51 23.88 19.21 11.96
N CYS A 52 23.59 20.42 11.49
CA CYS A 52 22.82 20.67 10.28
C CYS A 52 23.72 20.76 9.04
N VAL A 53 23.20 20.34 7.90
CA VAL A 53 23.77 20.65 6.57
C VAL A 53 23.52 22.13 6.30
N ASP A 54 24.58 22.87 6.04
CA ASP A 54 24.63 24.34 6.11
C ASP A 54 25.27 24.93 4.85
N VAL A 55 24.65 25.96 4.27
CA VAL A 55 25.24 26.78 3.20
C VAL A 55 26.13 27.85 3.85
N ALA A 56 27.45 27.72 3.68
CA ALA A 56 28.42 28.53 4.40
C ALA A 56 28.17 30.05 4.26
N GLY A 57 28.01 30.71 5.41
CA GLY A 57 27.76 32.15 5.50
C GLY A 57 26.42 32.60 4.90
N ALA A 58 25.46 31.69 4.70
CA ALA A 58 24.20 31.93 4.00
C ALA A 58 24.35 32.45 2.56
N SER A 59 25.51 32.23 1.92
CA SER A 59 25.83 32.78 0.61
C SER A 59 25.12 32.02 -0.51
N ALA A 60 24.12 32.64 -1.14
CA ALA A 60 23.46 32.12 -2.34
C ALA A 60 24.30 32.29 -3.64
N ALA A 61 25.63 32.34 -3.54
CA ALA A 61 26.54 32.33 -4.70
C ALA A 61 26.73 30.90 -5.26
N ASN A 62 27.08 30.79 -6.55
CA ASN A 62 27.54 29.54 -7.13
C ASN A 62 28.93 29.20 -6.59
N GLY A 63 29.13 27.95 -6.18
CA GLY A 63 30.37 27.48 -5.56
C GLY A 63 30.44 27.69 -4.05
N THR A 64 29.37 28.18 -3.39
CA THR A 64 29.35 28.26 -1.92
C THR A 64 29.50 26.87 -1.30
N ALA A 65 30.35 26.78 -0.29
CA ALA A 65 30.63 25.56 0.47
C ALA A 65 29.39 25.03 1.21
N VAL A 66 29.02 23.76 0.98
CA VAL A 66 28.03 23.04 1.81
C VAL A 66 28.75 22.27 2.93
N GLN A 67 28.46 22.58 4.19
CA GLN A 67 29.23 22.19 5.37
C GLN A 67 28.35 21.61 6.50
N LEU A 68 28.95 21.09 7.57
CA LEU A 68 28.29 20.95 8.87
C LEU A 68 28.38 22.25 9.67
N TYR A 69 27.28 22.63 10.31
CA TYR A 69 27.25 23.70 11.31
C TYR A 69 26.24 23.39 12.42
N ASP A 70 26.32 24.08 13.56
CA ASP A 70 25.28 24.01 14.58
C ASP A 70 23.92 24.44 14.01
N CYS A 71 22.88 23.67 14.35
CA CYS A 71 21.53 23.94 13.90
C CYS A 71 21.03 25.28 14.47
N ASN A 72 20.82 26.26 13.60
CA ASN A 72 20.52 27.65 13.94
C ASN A 72 19.19 28.15 13.34
N GLY A 73 18.49 27.32 12.55
CA GLY A 73 17.17 27.62 12.00
C GLY A 73 17.16 28.68 10.89
N THR A 74 18.32 29.14 10.42
CA THR A 74 18.40 30.09 9.29
C THR A 74 18.09 29.41 7.97
N THR A 75 17.73 30.19 6.95
CA THR A 75 17.46 29.70 5.58
C THR A 75 18.66 29.01 4.93
N ALA A 76 19.88 29.21 5.44
CA ALA A 76 21.09 28.49 5.02
C ALA A 76 21.06 26.98 5.36
N GLN A 77 20.17 26.57 6.26
CA GLN A 77 19.99 25.19 6.72
C GLN A 77 18.63 24.59 6.30
N GLN A 78 17.78 25.38 5.63
CA GLN A 78 16.48 24.93 5.15
C GLN A 78 16.60 24.37 3.74
N TRP A 79 16.59 23.05 3.65
CA TRP A 79 16.70 22.30 2.41
C TRP A 79 15.34 21.74 1.97
N THR A 80 15.01 21.92 0.70
CA THR A 80 13.89 21.27 0.03
C THR A 80 14.36 19.99 -0.66
N VAL A 81 13.76 18.84 -0.35
CA VAL A 81 13.96 17.58 -1.07
C VAL A 81 12.89 17.48 -2.17
N GLY A 82 13.34 17.55 -3.43
CA GLY A 82 12.48 17.55 -4.61
C GLY A 82 12.19 16.15 -5.13
N THR A 83 10.95 15.93 -5.55
CA THR A 83 10.51 14.71 -6.25
C THR A 83 11.16 14.50 -7.62
N ASP A 84 11.84 15.54 -8.15
CA ASP A 84 12.71 15.46 -9.33
C ASP A 84 14.11 14.91 -9.02
N GLY A 85 14.37 14.48 -7.79
CA GLY A 85 15.67 13.99 -7.31
C GLY A 85 16.68 15.10 -7.04
N THR A 86 16.28 16.35 -6.87
CA THR A 86 17.20 17.42 -6.44
C THR A 86 17.05 17.72 -4.95
N ILE A 87 18.13 18.17 -4.31
CA ILE A 87 18.11 18.73 -2.96
C ILE A 87 18.49 20.21 -3.09
N ARG A 88 17.68 21.12 -2.53
CA ARG A 88 17.76 22.57 -2.83
C ARG A 88 17.81 23.44 -1.59
N ALA A 89 18.62 24.49 -1.58
CA ALA A 89 18.59 25.55 -0.56
C ALA A 89 18.85 26.92 -1.20
N LEU A 90 18.31 27.99 -0.62
CA LEU A 90 18.45 29.38 -1.11
C LEU A 90 18.14 29.56 -2.62
N GLY A 91 17.21 28.76 -3.16
CA GLY A 91 16.83 28.77 -4.59
C GLY A 91 17.78 28.03 -5.53
N LYS A 92 18.82 27.36 -5.01
CA LYS A 92 19.87 26.64 -5.76
C LYS A 92 19.93 25.16 -5.36
N CYS A 93 20.63 24.35 -6.14
CA CYS A 93 20.77 22.91 -5.97
C CYS A 93 22.06 22.52 -5.24
N LEU A 94 21.99 21.43 -4.47
CA LEU A 94 23.13 20.68 -3.96
C LEU A 94 23.86 20.01 -5.14
N ASP A 95 25.15 20.31 -5.27
CA ASP A 95 25.93 20.02 -6.46
C ASP A 95 27.23 19.28 -6.09
N ALA A 96 27.44 18.10 -6.67
CA ALA A 96 28.73 17.43 -6.63
C ALA A 96 29.69 18.16 -7.59
N LYS A 97 30.70 18.82 -7.02
CA LYS A 97 31.48 19.86 -7.69
C LYS A 97 32.08 19.39 -9.02
N ASP A 98 31.91 20.24 -10.03
CA ASP A 98 32.50 20.12 -11.38
C ASP A 98 32.17 18.77 -12.07
N ASN A 99 30.99 18.20 -11.75
CA ASN A 99 30.53 16.86 -12.17
C ASN A 99 31.43 15.69 -11.71
N GLY A 100 32.28 15.91 -10.69
CA GLY A 100 33.21 14.90 -10.18
C GLY A 100 32.51 13.71 -9.51
N THR A 101 32.99 12.50 -9.81
CA THR A 101 32.52 11.24 -9.24
C THR A 101 33.54 10.57 -8.30
N ALA A 102 34.65 11.26 -8.00
CA ALA A 102 35.72 10.72 -7.16
C ALA A 102 35.41 10.85 -5.67
N ASN A 103 35.97 9.95 -4.86
CA ASN A 103 35.98 10.12 -3.40
C ASN A 103 36.70 11.43 -3.06
N GLY A 104 36.06 12.29 -2.27
CA GLY A 104 36.57 13.62 -1.91
C GLY A 104 36.09 14.77 -2.79
N THR A 105 35.35 14.51 -3.89
CA THR A 105 34.68 15.57 -4.65
C THR A 105 33.75 16.34 -3.71
N GLN A 106 33.99 17.65 -3.63
CA GLN A 106 33.37 18.55 -2.65
C GLN A 106 31.91 18.85 -3.01
N LEU A 107 31.06 19.04 -1.99
CA LEU A 107 29.69 19.53 -2.20
C LEU A 107 29.64 21.05 -2.16
N GLN A 108 29.02 21.63 -3.18
CA GLN A 108 28.81 23.06 -3.34
C GLN A 108 27.33 23.38 -3.59
N LEU A 109 26.96 24.64 -3.45
CA LEU A 109 25.67 25.16 -3.91
C LEU A 109 25.83 25.71 -5.34
N TRP A 110 24.94 25.34 -6.26
CA TRP A 110 25.00 25.76 -7.66
C TRP A 110 23.61 25.94 -8.28
N ASP A 111 23.49 26.71 -9.37
CA ASP A 111 22.23 26.82 -10.12
C ASP A 111 21.71 25.44 -10.55
N CYS A 112 20.40 25.24 -10.41
CA CYS A 112 19.74 23.98 -10.77
C CYS A 112 19.71 23.80 -12.30
N GLY A 113 20.78 23.24 -12.85
CA GLY A 113 20.94 22.95 -14.29
C GLY A 113 20.38 21.60 -14.71
N GLY A 114 19.93 20.77 -13.76
CA GLY A 114 19.35 19.44 -14.03
C GLY A 114 20.38 18.33 -14.31
N GLY A 115 21.68 18.64 -14.24
CA GLY A 115 22.78 17.69 -14.42
C GLY A 115 22.74 16.54 -13.41
N ALA A 116 23.29 15.39 -13.79
CA ALA A 116 23.28 14.19 -12.95
C ALA A 116 24.07 14.37 -11.63
N ASN A 117 25.06 15.25 -11.61
CA ASN A 117 25.82 15.65 -10.42
C ASN A 117 24.96 16.39 -9.36
N GLN A 118 23.78 16.87 -9.75
CA GLN A 118 22.77 17.49 -8.88
C GLN A 118 21.60 16.53 -8.55
N LYS A 119 21.71 15.25 -8.93
CA LYS A 119 20.68 14.23 -8.66
C LYS A 119 21.07 13.36 -7.47
N TRP A 120 20.14 13.26 -6.52
CA TRP A 120 20.32 12.67 -5.21
C TRP A 120 19.12 11.78 -4.86
N SER A 121 19.37 10.68 -4.16
CA SER A 121 18.35 9.87 -3.50
C SER A 121 18.61 9.81 -1.99
N VAL A 122 17.55 9.73 -1.19
CA VAL A 122 17.64 9.51 0.26
C VAL A 122 17.25 8.05 0.53
N SER A 123 18.14 7.28 1.14
CA SER A 123 17.92 5.86 1.43
C SER A 123 17.18 5.67 2.76
N ALA A 124 16.45 4.56 2.89
CA ALA A 124 15.88 4.13 4.18
C ALA A 124 16.96 3.75 5.22
N ALA A 125 18.23 3.65 4.82
CA ALA A 125 19.38 3.51 5.70
C ALA A 125 20.03 4.87 6.05
N HIS A 126 19.33 5.99 5.81
CA HIS A 126 19.77 7.37 6.06
C HIS A 126 20.98 7.84 5.24
N ASP A 127 21.27 7.20 4.11
CA ASP A 127 22.30 7.68 3.17
C ASP A 127 21.70 8.71 2.19
N ILE A 128 22.41 9.78 1.89
CA ILE A 128 22.07 10.68 0.77
C ILE A 128 23.05 10.38 -0.36
N VAL A 129 22.58 9.69 -1.42
CA VAL A 129 23.45 9.12 -2.47
C VAL A 129 23.36 9.95 -3.74
N ASN A 130 24.51 10.30 -4.32
CA ASN A 130 24.61 10.96 -5.63
C ASN A 130 24.37 9.93 -6.75
N ALA A 131 23.37 10.18 -7.59
CA ALA A 131 22.92 9.25 -8.62
C ALA A 131 23.91 9.08 -9.80
N GLN A 132 24.82 10.04 -10.02
CA GLN A 132 25.87 9.93 -11.04
C GLN A 132 27.08 9.13 -10.53
N ALA A 133 27.43 9.31 -9.25
CA ALA A 133 28.68 8.80 -8.70
C ALA A 133 28.56 7.47 -7.92
N ASP A 134 27.34 7.06 -7.56
CA ASP A 134 27.04 5.96 -6.62
C ASP A 134 27.82 6.12 -5.30
N LYS A 135 27.70 7.32 -4.72
CA LYS A 135 28.46 7.77 -3.55
C LYS A 135 27.63 8.59 -2.58
N CYS A 136 27.89 8.38 -1.31
CA CYS A 136 27.17 8.99 -0.19
C CYS A 136 27.73 10.40 0.10
N MET A 137 26.84 11.32 0.46
CA MET A 137 27.17 12.55 1.18
C MET A 137 27.91 12.18 2.46
N ASP A 138 29.08 12.76 2.65
CA ASP A 138 30.05 12.38 3.66
C ASP A 138 30.58 13.64 4.36
N ALA A 139 30.51 13.68 5.70
CA ALA A 139 31.18 14.72 6.49
C ALA A 139 32.67 14.38 6.62
N THR A 140 33.50 15.23 6.02
CA THR A 140 34.93 14.94 5.77
C THR A 140 35.66 14.52 7.04
N GLY A 141 36.32 13.37 6.99
CA GLY A 141 37.16 12.87 8.08
C GLY A 141 36.41 12.44 9.35
N ASN A 142 35.09 12.20 9.27
CA ASN A 142 34.23 11.90 10.43
C ASN A 142 34.31 12.99 11.52
N SER A 143 34.47 14.25 11.10
CA SER A 143 34.54 15.42 11.97
C SER A 143 33.14 16.01 12.22
N SER A 144 32.80 16.20 13.50
CA SER A 144 31.63 16.98 13.94
C SER A 144 31.99 18.43 14.33
N ALA A 145 33.04 19.01 13.74
CA ALA A 145 33.36 20.43 13.92
C ALA A 145 32.50 21.34 13.01
N ASN A 146 32.20 22.56 13.46
CA ASN A 146 31.61 23.59 12.59
C ASN A 146 32.55 23.93 11.44
N GLY A 147 32.02 24.06 10.23
CA GLY A 147 32.80 24.26 9.02
C GLY A 147 33.37 22.96 8.42
N THR A 148 33.06 21.78 8.98
CA THR A 148 33.46 20.51 8.35
C THR A 148 32.82 20.43 6.97
N ARG A 149 33.66 20.36 5.94
CA ARG A 149 33.24 20.27 4.54
C ARG A 149 32.44 18.98 4.28
N LEU A 150 31.36 19.08 3.50
CA LEU A 150 30.73 17.89 2.93
C LEU A 150 31.35 17.55 1.56
N GLN A 151 31.47 16.26 1.30
CA GLN A 151 32.01 15.66 0.09
C GLN A 151 31.13 14.47 -0.34
N ILE A 152 31.40 13.88 -1.51
CA ILE A 152 30.97 12.50 -1.80
C ILE A 152 32.08 11.50 -1.45
N TRP A 153 31.70 10.35 -0.93
CA TRP A 153 32.60 9.22 -0.65
C TRP A 153 31.90 7.88 -0.93
N THR A 154 32.67 6.80 -1.11
CA THR A 154 32.10 5.45 -1.20
C THR A 154 31.20 5.18 0.00
N CYS A 155 29.96 4.76 -0.26
CA CYS A 155 29.01 4.40 0.78
C CYS A 155 29.56 3.24 1.61
N SER A 156 29.68 3.47 2.92
CA SER A 156 30.34 2.58 3.88
C SER A 156 29.53 2.37 5.16
N GLY A 157 28.39 3.05 5.29
CA GLY A 157 27.48 2.93 6.44
C GLY A 157 27.96 3.65 7.71
N THR A 158 29.09 4.35 7.66
CA THR A 158 29.67 5.08 8.80
C THR A 158 28.81 6.28 9.23
N ALA A 159 28.93 6.68 10.50
CA ALA A 159 28.09 7.74 11.09
C ALA A 159 28.19 9.10 10.38
N ASN A 160 29.32 9.40 9.73
CA ASN A 160 29.51 10.62 8.94
C ASN A 160 28.82 10.61 7.56
N GLN A 161 28.17 9.51 7.20
CA GLN A 161 27.39 9.34 5.97
C GLN A 161 25.88 9.21 6.25
N LYS A 162 25.45 9.38 7.51
CA LYS A 162 24.05 9.21 7.95
C LYS A 162 23.36 10.55 8.20
N TRP A 163 22.18 10.70 7.60
CA TRP A 163 21.45 11.95 7.48
C TRP A 163 19.95 11.75 7.70
N THR A 164 19.36 12.59 8.56
CA THR A 164 17.91 12.76 8.67
C THR A 164 17.52 13.94 7.78
N ALA A 165 17.02 13.66 6.59
CA ALA A 165 16.51 14.68 5.67
C ALA A 165 15.00 14.94 5.86
N PRO A 166 14.50 16.13 5.48
CA PRO A 166 13.06 16.39 5.46
C PRO A 166 12.30 15.43 4.54
N SER A 167 11.21 14.86 5.03
CA SER A 167 10.17 14.24 4.21
C SER A 167 8.89 15.10 4.21
N ASP A 168 7.99 14.81 3.29
CA ASP A 168 6.84 15.64 2.85
C ASP A 168 5.60 15.52 3.75
N GLY A 169 5.79 15.17 5.02
CA GLY A 169 4.72 14.59 5.85
C GLY A 169 4.57 13.07 5.65
N GLY A 170 5.22 12.50 4.63
CA GLY A 170 5.61 11.10 4.57
C GLY A 170 6.53 10.74 5.74
N THR A 171 5.92 10.54 6.91
CA THR A 171 6.57 10.00 8.10
C THR A 171 7.28 8.71 7.71
N PRO A 172 8.52 8.42 8.17
CA PRO A 172 9.13 7.12 7.94
C PRO A 172 8.21 6.04 8.52
N THR A 173 7.51 5.30 7.66
CA THR A 173 6.49 4.32 8.09
C THR A 173 7.15 3.35 9.08
N PRO A 174 6.65 3.23 10.33
CA PRO A 174 7.19 2.27 11.30
C PRO A 174 7.23 0.88 10.65
N GLY A 175 8.44 0.36 10.46
CA GLY A 175 8.81 -0.48 9.32
C GLY A 175 7.73 -1.43 8.82
N GLY A 176 7.02 -0.99 7.77
CA GLY A 176 5.85 -1.62 7.14
C GLY A 176 5.00 -2.50 8.07
N THR A 177 3.91 -1.97 8.62
CA THR A 177 3.08 -2.71 9.59
C THR A 177 2.58 -4.06 9.02
N MET A 178 2.44 -5.08 9.87
CA MET A 178 1.95 -6.42 9.48
C MET A 178 0.56 -6.38 8.82
N ALA A 179 -0.24 -5.35 9.10
CA ALA A 179 -1.51 -5.11 8.44
C ALA A 179 -1.36 -4.95 6.92
N VAL A 180 -0.25 -4.38 6.44
CA VAL A 180 0.08 -4.20 5.01
C VAL A 180 1.00 -5.32 4.54
N ALA A 181 0.38 -6.40 4.06
CA ALA A 181 1.07 -7.60 3.61
C ALA A 181 0.50 -8.12 2.28
N PRO A 182 0.72 -7.41 1.15
CA PRO A 182 0.14 -7.75 -0.15
C PRO A 182 0.57 -9.15 -0.62
N TYR A 183 -0.24 -9.78 -1.47
CA TYR A 183 0.01 -11.16 -1.91
C TYR A 183 1.18 -11.24 -2.88
N LEU A 184 2.08 -12.18 -2.65
CA LEU A 184 3.17 -12.55 -3.54
C LEU A 184 3.08 -14.07 -3.79
N TYR A 185 2.97 -14.46 -5.06
CA TYR A 185 2.79 -15.86 -5.45
C TYR A 185 3.95 -16.36 -6.31
N ASN A 186 4.76 -17.31 -5.82
CA ASN A 186 5.89 -17.84 -6.58
C ASN A 186 5.50 -18.74 -7.77
N GLY A 187 4.23 -19.17 -7.87
CA GLY A 187 3.76 -20.14 -8.89
C GLY A 187 3.22 -19.54 -10.20
N TRP A 188 3.01 -18.22 -10.29
CA TRP A 188 2.25 -17.58 -11.38
C TRP A 188 2.69 -16.12 -11.61
N GLY A 189 2.26 -15.51 -12.71
CA GLY A 189 2.24 -14.04 -12.87
C GLY A 189 3.59 -13.30 -12.86
N SER A 190 4.71 -13.99 -13.10
CA SER A 190 6.07 -13.40 -13.07
C SER A 190 6.39 -12.72 -11.72
N PRO A 191 6.65 -13.50 -10.65
CA PRO A 191 6.88 -12.97 -9.31
C PRO A 191 8.13 -12.07 -9.27
N PRO A 192 8.02 -10.85 -8.72
CA PRO A 192 9.18 -9.97 -8.57
C PRO A 192 10.03 -10.40 -7.37
N SER A 193 11.29 -9.95 -7.33
CA SER A 193 12.08 -10.06 -6.11
C SER A 193 11.40 -9.26 -4.99
N PRO A 194 11.19 -9.84 -3.79
CA PRO A 194 10.61 -9.12 -2.67
C PRO A 194 11.42 -7.87 -2.32
N THR A 195 12.75 -7.94 -2.37
CA THR A 195 13.64 -6.81 -2.06
C THR A 195 13.44 -5.62 -3.00
N THR A 196 13.15 -5.85 -4.28
CA THR A 196 12.83 -4.77 -5.23
C THR A 196 11.57 -4.02 -4.81
N VAL A 197 10.55 -4.74 -4.37
CA VAL A 197 9.28 -4.16 -3.93
C VAL A 197 9.44 -3.48 -2.57
N MET A 198 10.08 -4.13 -1.59
CA MET A 198 10.38 -3.55 -0.27
C MET A 198 11.16 -2.22 -0.40
N ASN A 199 12.16 -2.17 -1.28
CA ASN A 199 12.99 -0.98 -1.49
C ASN A 199 12.22 0.15 -2.23
N ALA A 200 11.27 -0.18 -3.10
CA ALA A 200 10.51 0.79 -3.90
C ALA A 200 9.17 1.25 -3.28
N THR A 201 8.83 0.73 -2.10
CA THR A 201 7.51 0.94 -1.46
C THR A 201 7.56 1.11 0.06
N GLY A 202 8.59 0.59 0.74
CA GLY A 202 8.68 0.58 2.20
C GLY A 202 7.96 -0.57 2.90
N VAL A 203 7.19 -1.43 2.20
CA VAL A 203 6.54 -2.58 2.84
C VAL A 203 7.56 -3.57 3.39
N LYS A 204 7.20 -4.23 4.50
CA LYS A 204 8.05 -5.22 5.17
C LYS A 204 7.41 -6.60 5.33
N TRP A 205 6.16 -6.76 4.89
CA TRP A 205 5.45 -8.04 4.93
C TRP A 205 4.87 -8.39 3.57
N PHE A 206 4.75 -9.69 3.32
CA PHE A 206 4.05 -10.26 2.17
C PHE A 206 3.16 -11.40 2.64
N THR A 207 1.94 -11.48 2.10
CA THR A 207 1.14 -12.71 2.19
C THR A 207 1.65 -13.67 1.12
N LEU A 208 2.14 -14.84 1.50
CA LEU A 208 2.69 -15.81 0.54
C LEU A 208 1.62 -16.81 0.13
N ALA A 209 1.27 -16.78 -1.14
CA ALA A 209 0.34 -17.70 -1.78
C ALA A 209 1.08 -18.95 -2.31
N PHE A 210 0.52 -20.16 -2.26
CA PHE A 210 -0.48 -20.65 -1.30
C PHE A 210 0.05 -21.96 -0.71
N VAL A 211 -0.30 -22.26 0.52
CA VAL A 211 -0.13 -23.59 1.10
C VAL A 211 -1.38 -24.42 0.83
N LEU A 212 -1.18 -25.58 0.22
CA LEU A 212 -2.22 -26.52 -0.17
C LEU A 212 -1.87 -27.95 0.31
N SER A 213 -2.85 -28.84 0.18
CA SER A 213 -2.69 -30.28 0.34
C SER A 213 -2.01 -30.88 -0.88
N ASN A 214 -1.19 -31.91 -0.65
CA ASN A 214 -0.57 -32.69 -1.73
C ASN A 214 -1.43 -33.88 -2.20
N GLY A 215 -2.75 -33.79 -2.03
CA GLY A 215 -3.69 -34.91 -2.15
C GLY A 215 -3.99 -35.62 -0.82
N TYR A 216 -3.36 -35.18 0.27
CA TYR A 216 -3.64 -35.61 1.65
C TYR A 216 -3.43 -34.44 2.63
N CYS A 217 -3.67 -34.63 3.93
CA CYS A 217 -3.44 -33.62 4.98
C CYS A 217 -1.94 -33.35 5.26
N ASN A 218 -1.15 -33.09 4.23
CA ASN A 218 0.25 -32.72 4.32
C ASN A 218 0.48 -31.42 3.53
N PRO A 219 0.88 -30.32 4.21
CA PRO A 219 1.07 -29.03 3.58
C PRO A 219 2.27 -29.03 2.61
N GLN A 220 2.02 -28.53 1.41
CA GLN A 220 3.02 -28.19 0.39
C GLN A 220 2.67 -26.83 -0.21
N TRP A 221 3.68 -26.10 -0.68
CA TRP A 221 3.43 -24.88 -1.46
C TRP A 221 2.82 -25.28 -2.80
N ASP A 222 1.66 -24.73 -3.13
CA ASP A 222 0.94 -25.01 -4.39
C ASP A 222 0.72 -26.52 -4.63
N GLY A 223 0.53 -27.28 -3.54
CA GLY A 223 0.25 -28.73 -3.55
C GLY A 223 1.40 -29.63 -4.02
N GLY A 224 2.47 -29.08 -4.58
CA GLY A 224 3.57 -29.84 -5.18
C GLY A 224 4.98 -29.32 -4.90
N ARG A 225 5.17 -28.02 -4.59
CA ARG A 225 6.47 -27.48 -4.19
C ARG A 225 6.78 -27.85 -2.73
N PRO A 226 8.03 -28.18 -2.38
CA PRO A 226 8.35 -28.71 -1.05
C PRO A 226 8.26 -27.62 0.02
N LEU A 227 7.73 -27.97 1.20
CA LEU A 227 7.57 -27.04 2.34
C LEU A 227 8.91 -26.45 2.82
N THR A 228 10.04 -27.10 2.56
CA THR A 228 11.38 -26.55 2.83
C THR A 228 12.33 -26.85 1.67
N GLY A 229 13.41 -26.07 1.55
CA GLY A 229 14.39 -26.13 0.46
C GLY A 229 13.94 -25.51 -0.88
N GLY A 230 12.63 -25.39 -1.12
CA GLY A 230 12.06 -24.82 -2.34
C GLY A 230 12.16 -23.30 -2.48
N VAL A 231 11.75 -22.78 -3.64
CA VAL A 231 11.72 -21.34 -3.96
C VAL A 231 10.98 -20.52 -2.92
N ASP A 232 9.87 -21.03 -2.38
CA ASP A 232 9.05 -20.32 -1.40
C ASP A 232 9.81 -20.06 -0.09
N GLN A 233 10.67 -21.00 0.36
CA GLN A 233 11.58 -20.75 1.50
C GLN A 233 12.70 -19.75 1.14
N GLN A 234 13.17 -19.74 -0.11
CA GLN A 234 14.16 -18.75 -0.56
C GLN A 234 13.56 -17.34 -0.57
N THR A 235 12.29 -17.20 -0.97
CA THR A 235 11.49 -15.97 -0.86
C THR A 235 11.34 -15.53 0.61
N ILE A 236 11.02 -16.44 1.53
CA ILE A 236 10.95 -16.15 2.98
C ILE A 236 12.30 -15.66 3.53
N ASN A 237 13.39 -16.35 3.19
CA ASN A 237 14.75 -15.96 3.60
C ASN A 237 15.15 -14.59 3.03
N THR A 238 14.74 -14.29 1.79
CA THR A 238 14.99 -13.01 1.11
C THR A 238 14.27 -11.85 1.79
N VAL A 239 12.98 -12.02 2.12
CA VAL A 239 12.20 -11.02 2.88
C VAL A 239 12.82 -10.77 4.25
N ARG A 240 13.18 -11.83 4.97
CA ARG A 240 13.78 -11.72 6.31
C ARG A 240 15.18 -11.10 6.30
N GLY A 241 16.00 -11.42 5.29
CA GLY A 241 17.30 -10.79 5.07
C GLY A 241 17.22 -9.27 4.82
N ALA A 242 16.09 -8.78 4.30
CA ALA A 242 15.80 -7.36 4.11
C ALA A 242 15.03 -6.72 5.29
N GLY A 243 15.01 -7.36 6.46
CA GLY A 243 14.36 -6.87 7.67
C GLY A 243 12.82 -6.92 7.64
N GLY A 244 12.26 -7.80 6.81
CA GLY A 244 10.83 -8.09 6.76
C GLY A 244 10.45 -9.44 7.41
N ASP A 245 9.20 -9.84 7.25
CA ASP A 245 8.71 -11.18 7.58
C ASP A 245 7.50 -11.56 6.70
N VAL A 246 6.90 -12.73 6.91
CA VAL A 246 5.91 -13.31 5.98
C VAL A 246 4.63 -13.79 6.66
N ILE A 247 3.56 -13.89 5.86
CA ILE A 247 2.27 -14.46 6.23
C ILE A 247 1.90 -15.55 5.21
N PRO A 248 2.28 -16.82 5.40
CA PRO A 248 1.78 -17.92 4.58
C PRO A 248 0.24 -17.98 4.60
N SER A 249 -0.34 -17.96 3.41
CA SER A 249 -1.77 -18.11 3.18
C SER A 249 -2.09 -19.55 2.79
N PHE A 250 -3.13 -20.12 3.38
CA PHE A 250 -3.59 -21.50 3.15
C PHE A 250 -4.89 -21.47 2.34
N GLY A 251 -4.98 -22.26 1.27
CA GLY A 251 -6.16 -22.27 0.40
C GLY A 251 -5.99 -21.42 -0.87
N GLY A 252 -6.84 -20.42 -1.07
CA GLY A 252 -7.01 -19.67 -2.32
C GLY A 252 -8.02 -20.32 -3.28
N TRP A 253 -8.26 -19.75 -4.47
CA TRP A 253 -9.35 -20.20 -5.36
C TRP A 253 -9.20 -21.67 -5.81
N SER A 254 -8.01 -22.02 -6.29
CA SER A 254 -7.70 -23.28 -6.96
C SER A 254 -6.92 -24.30 -6.11
N GLY A 255 -6.98 -25.56 -6.53
CA GLY A 255 -6.13 -26.63 -6.00
C GLY A 255 -6.68 -27.35 -4.76
N ASN A 256 -5.92 -28.32 -4.26
CA ASN A 256 -6.34 -29.21 -3.18
C ASN A 256 -6.25 -28.49 -1.82
N LYS A 257 -7.36 -27.99 -1.30
CA LYS A 257 -7.44 -27.29 -0.01
C LYS A 257 -7.17 -28.24 1.17
N LEU A 258 -6.38 -27.82 2.16
CA LEU A 258 -6.13 -28.62 3.37
C LEU A 258 -7.42 -28.73 4.19
N GLU A 259 -8.15 -27.64 4.25
CA GLU A 259 -9.48 -27.42 4.82
C GLU A 259 -10.43 -28.54 4.39
N SER A 260 -10.39 -28.91 3.10
CA SER A 260 -11.16 -30.00 2.49
C SER A 260 -10.48 -31.38 2.61
N SER A 261 -9.15 -31.46 2.46
CA SER A 261 -8.39 -32.73 2.36
C SER A 261 -8.15 -33.44 3.70
N CYS A 262 -8.04 -32.68 4.79
CA CYS A 262 -7.86 -33.23 6.14
C CYS A 262 -9.15 -33.89 6.63
N SER A 263 -9.08 -35.01 7.32
CA SER A 263 -10.28 -35.70 7.82
C SER A 263 -10.91 -34.96 9.00
N SER A 264 -10.09 -34.42 9.92
CA SER A 264 -10.52 -33.86 11.20
C SER A 264 -9.87 -32.50 11.53
N ALA A 265 -10.44 -31.78 12.49
CA ALA A 265 -9.91 -30.50 12.96
C ALA A 265 -8.52 -30.62 13.59
N GLY A 266 -8.24 -31.73 14.30
CA GLY A 266 -6.91 -31.99 14.87
C GLY A 266 -5.84 -32.26 13.79
N GLU A 267 -6.21 -32.93 12.70
CA GLU A 267 -5.33 -33.17 11.55
C GLU A 267 -5.04 -31.85 10.81
N LEU A 268 -6.07 -31.03 10.56
CA LEU A 268 -5.94 -29.71 9.95
C LEU A 268 -5.09 -28.76 10.81
N ALA A 269 -5.31 -28.75 12.13
CA ALA A 269 -4.45 -28.00 13.06
C ALA A 269 -3.00 -28.49 13.03
N ALA A 270 -2.75 -29.80 12.93
CA ALA A 270 -1.40 -30.33 12.78
C ALA A 270 -0.75 -29.90 11.44
N ALA A 271 -1.51 -29.84 10.35
CA ALA A 271 -1.03 -29.32 9.07
C ALA A 271 -0.66 -27.82 9.15
N TYR A 272 -1.52 -26.98 9.72
CA TYR A 272 -1.21 -25.56 9.97
C TYR A 272 0.03 -25.41 10.87
N GLN A 273 0.08 -26.15 11.99
CA GLN A 273 1.18 -26.12 12.96
C GLN A 273 2.52 -26.54 12.33
N LYS A 274 2.51 -27.48 11.38
CA LYS A 274 3.72 -27.92 10.66
C LYS A 274 4.36 -26.76 9.88
N VAL A 275 3.58 -25.88 9.26
CA VAL A 275 4.08 -24.70 8.55
C VAL A 275 4.50 -23.59 9.51
N ILE A 276 3.73 -23.36 10.59
CA ILE A 276 4.09 -22.43 11.68
C ILE A 276 5.45 -22.79 12.26
N ASN A 277 5.68 -24.08 12.54
CA ASN A 277 6.94 -24.59 13.09
C ASN A 277 8.09 -24.54 12.06
N ALA A 278 7.83 -24.83 10.78
CA ALA A 278 8.85 -24.81 9.73
C ALA A 278 9.49 -23.42 9.52
N TYR A 279 8.78 -22.35 9.85
CA TYR A 279 9.22 -20.97 9.63
C TYR A 279 9.22 -20.07 10.87
N GLY A 280 8.73 -20.51 12.03
CA GLY A 280 8.57 -19.65 13.21
C GLY A 280 7.62 -18.48 12.93
N LEU A 281 6.42 -18.79 12.43
CA LEU A 281 5.47 -17.78 11.97
C LEU A 281 4.85 -16.95 13.12
N LYS A 282 4.75 -15.64 12.90
CA LYS A 282 4.01 -14.70 13.74
C LYS A 282 2.55 -14.52 13.29
N ALA A 283 2.26 -14.89 12.04
CA ALA A 283 0.95 -14.75 11.43
C ALA A 283 0.68 -15.87 10.42
N ILE A 284 -0.59 -16.23 10.28
CA ILE A 284 -1.13 -17.07 9.21
C ILE A 284 -2.40 -16.44 8.64
N ASP A 285 -2.73 -16.79 7.40
CA ASP A 285 -3.93 -16.36 6.69
C ASP A 285 -4.64 -17.60 6.11
N ILE A 286 -5.94 -17.75 6.35
CA ILE A 286 -6.73 -18.86 5.78
C ILE A 286 -7.64 -18.28 4.70
N ASP A 287 -7.30 -18.51 3.45
CA ASP A 287 -8.01 -18.01 2.28
C ASP A 287 -9.02 -19.08 1.82
N ILE A 288 -10.19 -19.04 2.43
CA ILE A 288 -11.18 -20.12 2.36
C ILE A 288 -12.23 -19.81 1.31
N GLU A 289 -12.10 -20.48 0.16
CA GLU A 289 -12.87 -20.21 -1.06
C GLU A 289 -13.56 -21.47 -1.64
N ALA A 290 -14.53 -21.24 -2.53
CA ALA A 290 -15.27 -22.26 -3.28
C ALA A 290 -15.83 -23.38 -2.38
N ASP A 291 -15.63 -24.65 -2.72
CA ASP A 291 -16.17 -25.81 -1.98
C ASP A 291 -15.70 -25.91 -0.52
N ALA A 292 -14.57 -25.31 -0.15
CA ALA A 292 -14.15 -25.24 1.25
C ALA A 292 -14.99 -24.23 2.04
N TYR A 293 -15.38 -23.12 1.40
CA TYR A 293 -16.22 -22.09 1.99
C TYR A 293 -17.69 -22.50 2.07
N SER A 294 -18.24 -23.05 0.99
CA SER A 294 -19.66 -23.42 0.90
C SER A 294 -20.03 -24.62 1.77
N ASN A 295 -19.07 -25.48 2.12
CA ASN A 295 -19.30 -26.69 2.91
C ASN A 295 -19.26 -26.41 4.42
N ALA A 296 -20.43 -26.43 5.06
CA ALA A 296 -20.59 -26.21 6.51
C ALA A 296 -19.73 -27.12 7.41
N THR A 297 -19.39 -28.34 6.98
CA THR A 297 -18.51 -29.25 7.71
C THR A 297 -17.05 -28.82 7.60
N VAL A 298 -16.63 -28.32 6.43
CA VAL A 298 -15.28 -27.75 6.22
C VAL A 298 -15.13 -26.45 7.00
N GLN A 299 -16.14 -25.57 6.99
CA GLN A 299 -16.18 -24.37 7.85
C GLN A 299 -15.97 -24.75 9.33
N GLN A 300 -16.70 -25.74 9.85
CA GLN A 300 -16.60 -26.16 11.25
C GLN A 300 -15.21 -26.74 11.57
N ARG A 301 -14.70 -27.62 10.70
CA ARG A 301 -13.36 -28.21 10.81
C ARG A 301 -12.26 -27.14 10.85
N THR A 302 -12.39 -26.11 10.03
CA THR A 302 -11.47 -24.97 9.98
C THR A 302 -11.54 -24.12 11.25
N VAL A 303 -12.76 -23.79 11.72
CA VAL A 303 -12.97 -23.05 12.97
C VAL A 303 -12.36 -23.75 14.19
N ASP A 304 -12.61 -25.06 14.35
CA ASP A 304 -12.06 -25.80 15.49
C ASP A 304 -10.54 -26.04 15.36
N ALA A 305 -10.01 -26.18 14.15
CA ALA A 305 -8.56 -26.22 13.93
C ALA A 305 -7.87 -24.90 14.31
N LEU A 306 -8.47 -23.76 13.96
CA LEU A 306 -7.93 -22.43 14.31
C LEU A 306 -8.00 -22.14 15.81
N LYS A 307 -9.01 -22.66 16.52
CA LYS A 307 -9.03 -22.63 18.00
C LYS A 307 -7.83 -23.37 18.59
N THR A 308 -7.49 -24.55 18.07
CA THR A 308 -6.27 -25.29 18.46
C THR A 308 -5.00 -24.50 18.14
N ILE A 309 -4.90 -23.87 16.97
CA ILE A 309 -3.74 -23.03 16.62
C ILE A 309 -3.56 -21.84 17.56
N LYS A 310 -4.62 -21.09 17.88
CA LYS A 310 -4.51 -19.93 18.79
C LYS A 310 -4.24 -20.34 20.23
N ALA A 311 -4.71 -21.51 20.67
CA ALA A 311 -4.35 -22.08 21.97
C ALA A 311 -2.88 -22.52 22.04
N ASN A 312 -2.36 -23.16 20.99
CA ASN A 312 -0.99 -23.67 20.94
C ASN A 312 0.08 -22.60 20.71
N ASN A 313 -0.27 -21.46 20.10
CA ASN A 313 0.67 -20.41 19.70
C ASN A 313 0.25 -19.04 20.25
N PRO A 314 0.44 -18.77 21.56
CA PRO A 314 0.10 -17.48 22.16
C PRO A 314 0.76 -16.30 21.42
N GLY A 315 -0.06 -15.37 20.95
CA GLY A 315 0.39 -14.20 20.19
C GLY A 315 0.46 -14.38 18.66
N ILE A 316 0.16 -15.57 18.11
CA ILE A 316 0.02 -15.72 16.65
C ILE A 316 -1.17 -14.91 16.15
N LYS A 317 -0.99 -14.22 15.01
CA LYS A 317 -2.06 -13.55 14.28
C LYS A 317 -2.74 -14.53 13.33
N VAL A 318 -4.06 -14.61 13.40
CA VAL A 318 -4.87 -15.41 12.49
C VAL A 318 -5.75 -14.48 11.66
N TYR A 319 -5.56 -14.53 10.36
CA TYR A 319 -6.42 -13.88 9.37
C TYR A 319 -7.27 -14.94 8.67
N VAL A 320 -8.51 -14.59 8.33
CA VAL A 320 -9.38 -15.46 7.52
C VAL A 320 -9.89 -14.62 6.36
N THR A 321 -9.48 -14.97 5.14
CA THR A 321 -9.79 -14.27 3.90
C THR A 321 -10.83 -15.09 3.10
N PHE A 322 -11.82 -14.42 2.51
CA PHE A 322 -12.95 -15.06 1.83
C PHE A 322 -13.70 -14.07 0.91
N GLY A 323 -14.45 -14.59 -0.06
CA GLY A 323 -15.26 -13.78 -0.98
C GLY A 323 -16.41 -13.02 -0.30
N THR A 324 -16.92 -11.99 -0.96
CA THR A 324 -18.04 -11.15 -0.49
C THR A 324 -18.96 -10.76 -1.63
N GLY A 325 -20.22 -10.43 -1.34
CA GLY A 325 -21.04 -9.66 -2.26
C GLY A 325 -20.72 -8.17 -2.17
N GLN A 326 -21.24 -7.35 -3.10
CA GLN A 326 -21.06 -5.89 -3.10
C GLN A 326 -21.68 -5.15 -1.89
N SER A 327 -22.29 -5.86 -0.94
CA SER A 327 -22.96 -5.33 0.25
C SER A 327 -22.57 -6.10 1.52
N GLY A 328 -21.45 -6.84 1.47
CA GLY A 328 -20.96 -7.73 2.51
C GLY A 328 -21.03 -9.21 2.13
N PRO A 329 -20.34 -10.08 2.89
CA PRO A 329 -20.39 -11.51 2.72
C PRO A 329 -21.67 -12.08 3.33
N ASP A 330 -21.92 -13.38 3.14
CA ASP A 330 -22.84 -14.08 4.02
C ASP A 330 -22.25 -14.26 5.44
N THR A 331 -23.07 -14.72 6.37
CA THR A 331 -22.71 -14.76 7.80
C THR A 331 -22.36 -16.15 8.32
N SER A 332 -22.36 -17.19 7.47
CA SER A 332 -22.28 -18.59 7.90
C SER A 332 -20.99 -18.94 8.64
N LEU A 333 -19.82 -18.61 8.06
CA LEU A 333 -18.52 -18.86 8.67
C LEU A 333 -18.29 -17.99 9.92
N ILE A 334 -18.69 -16.73 9.88
CA ILE A 334 -18.52 -15.75 10.97
C ILE A 334 -19.38 -16.15 12.20
N ASN A 335 -20.66 -16.44 11.99
CA ASN A 335 -21.58 -16.90 13.06
C ASN A 335 -21.15 -18.25 13.64
N ARG A 336 -20.56 -19.13 12.82
CA ARG A 336 -20.02 -20.42 13.27
C ARG A 336 -18.80 -20.23 14.15
N ALA A 337 -17.88 -19.36 13.76
CA ALA A 337 -16.70 -19.02 14.55
C ALA A 337 -17.08 -18.38 15.90
N ALA A 338 -18.01 -17.41 15.89
CA ALA A 338 -18.53 -16.79 17.10
C ALA A 338 -19.21 -17.82 18.03
N SER A 339 -20.13 -18.64 17.49
CA SER A 339 -20.79 -19.72 18.25
C SER A 339 -19.81 -20.75 18.84
N ALA A 340 -18.68 -20.98 18.17
CA ALA A 340 -17.62 -21.89 18.62
C ALA A 340 -16.62 -21.24 19.59
N GLY A 341 -16.71 -19.93 19.85
CA GLY A 341 -15.78 -19.17 20.69
C GLY A 341 -14.42 -18.86 20.03
N LEU A 342 -14.32 -18.93 18.70
CA LEU A 342 -13.12 -18.51 17.97
C LEU A 342 -13.12 -16.99 17.76
N THR A 343 -12.04 -16.31 18.17
CA THR A 343 -11.72 -14.95 17.73
C THR A 343 -10.50 -14.96 16.82
N VAL A 344 -10.60 -14.29 15.67
CA VAL A 344 -9.51 -14.06 14.72
C VAL A 344 -8.99 -12.62 14.84
N ASP A 345 -7.83 -12.34 14.26
CA ASP A 345 -7.21 -11.02 14.29
C ASP A 345 -7.61 -10.15 13.10
N SER A 346 -8.12 -10.76 12.01
CA SER A 346 -8.95 -10.07 11.00
C SER A 346 -9.89 -11.07 10.34
N TRP A 347 -11.17 -10.71 10.22
CA TRP A 347 -12.03 -11.21 9.14
C TRP A 347 -11.77 -10.36 7.90
N THR A 348 -11.39 -10.96 6.79
CA THR A 348 -10.92 -10.23 5.61
C THR A 348 -11.75 -10.62 4.38
N ILE A 349 -12.30 -9.64 3.69
CA ILE A 349 -13.07 -9.87 2.46
C ILE A 349 -12.24 -9.66 1.21
N MET A 350 -12.65 -10.33 0.12
CA MET A 350 -12.21 -10.10 -1.26
C MET A 350 -13.28 -9.39 -2.08
N PRO A 351 -13.31 -8.04 -2.12
CA PRO A 351 -14.37 -7.24 -2.74
C PRO A 351 -14.05 -6.93 -4.21
N PHE A 352 -13.99 -7.98 -5.00
CA PHE A 352 -13.79 -7.97 -6.45
C PHE A 352 -14.51 -9.21 -7.04
N ASP A 353 -14.60 -9.30 -8.37
CA ASP A 353 -15.35 -10.33 -9.09
C ASP A 353 -16.84 -10.35 -8.69
N PHE A 354 -17.49 -9.20 -8.95
CA PHE A 354 -18.91 -8.97 -8.73
C PHE A 354 -19.74 -8.98 -10.04
N GLY A 355 -19.15 -9.34 -11.19
CA GLY A 355 -19.73 -9.12 -12.53
C GLY A 355 -19.97 -7.64 -12.88
N GLY A 356 -19.24 -6.72 -12.24
CA GLY A 356 -19.58 -5.29 -12.13
C GLY A 356 -18.90 -4.33 -13.11
N ALA A 357 -18.50 -4.77 -14.31
CA ALA A 357 -17.67 -4.00 -15.24
C ALA A 357 -18.11 -2.52 -15.42
N GLY A 358 -17.18 -1.58 -15.18
CA GLY A 358 -17.41 -0.13 -15.26
C GLY A 358 -17.95 0.54 -13.99
N GLN A 359 -18.18 -0.20 -12.90
CA GLN A 359 -18.54 0.37 -11.59
C GLN A 359 -17.29 0.87 -10.84
N ASN A 360 -17.47 1.82 -9.90
CA ASN A 360 -16.37 2.34 -9.08
C ASN A 360 -16.01 1.36 -7.95
N MET A 361 -14.88 0.67 -8.09
CA MET A 361 -14.51 -0.45 -7.21
C MET A 361 -14.12 -0.03 -5.80
N GLY A 362 -13.64 1.20 -5.59
CA GLY A 362 -13.38 1.77 -4.27
C GLY A 362 -14.67 1.94 -3.47
N THR A 363 -15.71 2.49 -4.09
CA THR A 363 -17.06 2.62 -3.48
C THR A 363 -17.71 1.27 -3.21
N LEU A 364 -17.56 0.29 -4.12
CA LEU A 364 -18.06 -1.07 -3.88
C LEU A 364 -17.30 -1.75 -2.73
N THR A 365 -15.99 -1.55 -2.65
CA THR A 365 -15.14 -2.11 -1.58
C THR A 365 -15.54 -1.57 -0.20
N THR A 366 -15.70 -0.25 -0.03
CA THR A 366 -16.11 0.31 1.25
C THR A 366 -17.53 -0.10 1.64
N ARG A 367 -18.44 -0.23 0.67
CA ARG A 367 -19.80 -0.75 0.89
C ARG A 367 -19.82 -2.23 1.31
N ALA A 368 -18.95 -3.05 0.73
CA ALA A 368 -18.78 -4.44 1.14
C ALA A 368 -18.15 -4.54 2.55
N ALA A 369 -17.20 -3.66 2.87
CA ALA A 369 -16.58 -3.59 4.20
C ALA A 369 -17.57 -3.16 5.31
N GLU A 370 -18.51 -2.24 5.02
CA GLU A 370 -19.62 -1.97 5.95
C GLU A 370 -20.52 -3.19 6.17
N GLY A 371 -20.79 -3.96 5.11
CA GLY A 371 -21.53 -5.23 5.21
C GLY A 371 -20.82 -6.25 6.11
N LEU A 372 -19.52 -6.45 5.89
CA LEU A 372 -18.66 -7.28 6.75
C LEU A 372 -18.66 -6.79 8.21
N LYS A 373 -18.51 -5.48 8.42
CA LYS A 373 -18.57 -4.88 9.76
C LYS A 373 -19.90 -5.19 10.44
N ASN A 374 -21.03 -5.05 9.75
CA ASN A 374 -22.33 -5.36 10.33
C ASN A 374 -22.49 -6.86 10.63
N ALA A 375 -21.93 -7.75 9.80
CA ALA A 375 -21.89 -9.19 10.05
C ALA A 375 -21.08 -9.56 11.31
N VAL A 376 -19.82 -9.11 11.41
CA VAL A 376 -18.94 -9.40 12.56
C VAL A 376 -19.49 -8.75 13.85
N LYS A 377 -19.99 -7.52 13.77
CA LYS A 377 -20.65 -6.83 14.90
C LYS A 377 -21.83 -7.63 15.45
N SER A 378 -22.69 -8.15 14.57
CA SER A 378 -23.85 -8.96 14.94
C SER A 378 -23.44 -10.30 15.57
N ALA A 379 -22.43 -10.97 15.01
CA ALA A 379 -21.96 -12.27 15.48
C ALA A 379 -21.27 -12.21 16.85
N TYR A 380 -20.50 -11.15 17.13
CA TYR A 380 -19.66 -11.04 18.32
C TYR A 380 -20.15 -10.04 19.38
N GLY A 381 -21.15 -9.21 19.08
CA GLY A 381 -21.68 -8.20 20.01
C GLY A 381 -20.74 -7.02 20.29
N TYR A 382 -19.78 -6.78 19.39
CA TYR A 382 -18.75 -5.73 19.52
C TYR A 382 -19.30 -4.30 19.31
N SER A 383 -18.55 -3.29 19.75
CA SER A 383 -18.74 -1.91 19.29
C SER A 383 -18.30 -1.74 17.83
N ASP A 384 -18.70 -0.64 17.16
CA ASP A 384 -18.26 -0.40 15.78
C ASP A 384 -16.72 -0.28 15.68
N ASP A 385 -16.06 0.49 16.56
CA ASP A 385 -14.59 0.61 16.62
C ASP A 385 -13.89 -0.74 16.84
N GLN A 386 -14.35 -1.53 17.82
CA GLN A 386 -13.84 -2.89 18.04
C GLN A 386 -14.02 -3.77 16.79
N THR A 387 -15.13 -3.59 16.07
CA THR A 387 -15.41 -4.37 14.88
C THR A 387 -14.49 -3.96 13.72
N TYR A 388 -14.35 -2.66 13.43
CA TYR A 388 -13.42 -2.17 12.40
C TYR A 388 -11.99 -2.64 12.67
N ARG A 389 -11.51 -2.56 13.92
CA ARG A 389 -10.22 -3.10 14.38
C ARG A 389 -10.10 -4.63 14.38
N SER A 390 -11.11 -5.35 13.89
CA SER A 390 -11.15 -6.82 13.74
C SER A 390 -11.49 -7.28 12.32
N ILE A 391 -11.57 -6.36 11.36
CA ILE A 391 -11.83 -6.66 9.95
C ILE A 391 -10.78 -6.05 9.02
N GLY A 392 -10.76 -6.50 7.78
CA GLY A 392 -9.81 -6.05 6.77
C GLY A 392 -10.25 -6.30 5.34
N ILE A 393 -9.45 -5.83 4.40
CA ILE A 393 -9.73 -5.85 2.97
C ILE A 393 -8.56 -6.50 2.23
N SER A 394 -8.87 -7.46 1.36
CA SER A 394 -7.97 -8.02 0.34
C SER A 394 -8.51 -7.63 -1.03
N SER A 395 -8.07 -6.52 -1.61
CA SER A 395 -8.57 -6.08 -2.93
C SER A 395 -7.89 -6.83 -4.09
N MET A 396 -8.22 -6.51 -5.34
CA MET A 396 -7.50 -6.99 -6.53
C MET A 396 -7.04 -5.78 -7.34
N ASN A 397 -5.79 -5.73 -7.82
CA ASN A 397 -5.26 -4.53 -8.46
C ASN A 397 -5.36 -4.53 -9.99
N GLY A 398 -6.05 -3.53 -10.55
CA GLY A 398 -6.23 -3.37 -11.99
C GLY A 398 -7.47 -4.10 -12.49
N ILE A 399 -7.34 -4.80 -13.63
CA ILE A 399 -8.43 -5.58 -14.22
C ILE A 399 -8.70 -6.82 -13.36
N THR A 400 -9.96 -7.15 -13.10
CA THR A 400 -10.37 -8.37 -12.36
C THR A 400 -10.72 -9.50 -13.32
N ASP A 401 -10.99 -10.70 -12.81
CA ASP A 401 -11.31 -11.86 -13.66
C ASP A 401 -12.71 -11.70 -14.31
N ASP A 402 -13.64 -11.01 -13.63
CA ASP A 402 -14.91 -10.51 -14.19
C ASP A 402 -14.78 -9.20 -15.01
N ASN A 403 -13.56 -8.79 -15.37
CA ASN A 403 -13.29 -7.59 -16.19
C ASN A 403 -13.82 -6.28 -15.57
N GLU A 404 -13.73 -6.14 -14.24
CA GLU A 404 -13.87 -4.84 -13.58
C GLU A 404 -12.55 -4.06 -13.70
N THR A 405 -12.49 -2.83 -13.18
CA THR A 405 -11.29 -1.99 -13.26
C THR A 405 -11.05 -1.31 -11.93
N VAL A 406 -10.20 -1.91 -11.10
CA VAL A 406 -9.81 -1.39 -9.79
C VAL A 406 -8.58 -0.50 -9.97
N THR A 407 -8.76 0.82 -9.94
CA THR A 407 -7.70 1.80 -10.20
C THR A 407 -6.83 2.09 -8.99
N VAL A 408 -5.72 2.82 -9.19
CA VAL A 408 -4.89 3.35 -8.09
C VAL A 408 -5.69 4.34 -7.22
N ASP A 409 -6.68 5.06 -7.78
CA ASP A 409 -7.57 5.95 -7.03
C ASP A 409 -8.64 5.20 -6.22
N ASP A 410 -9.08 4.03 -6.69
CA ASP A 410 -9.87 3.11 -5.87
C ASP A 410 -9.05 2.63 -4.66
N PHE A 411 -7.77 2.31 -4.84
CA PHE A 411 -6.87 1.98 -3.73
C PHE A 411 -6.65 3.17 -2.77
N ARG A 412 -6.59 4.42 -3.26
CA ARG A 412 -6.55 5.61 -2.39
C ARG A 412 -7.84 5.77 -1.58
N THR A 413 -8.99 5.46 -2.18
CA THR A 413 -10.30 5.43 -1.51
C THR A 413 -10.35 4.36 -0.42
N ILE A 414 -9.84 3.16 -0.71
CA ILE A 414 -9.75 2.04 0.24
C ILE A 414 -8.77 2.36 1.39
N LEU A 415 -7.63 2.97 1.09
CA LEU A 415 -6.66 3.44 2.11
C LEU A 415 -7.29 4.47 3.05
N ALA A 416 -8.01 5.46 2.52
CA ALA A 416 -8.64 6.50 3.33
C ALA A 416 -9.69 5.92 4.29
N TYR A 417 -10.53 4.99 3.80
CA TYR A 417 -11.43 4.21 4.65
C TYR A 417 -10.67 3.38 5.70
N ALA A 418 -9.59 2.71 5.29
CA ALA A 418 -8.78 1.90 6.22
C ALA A 418 -8.16 2.74 7.35
N GLN A 419 -7.59 3.91 7.04
CA GLN A 419 -7.03 4.87 8.01
C GLN A 419 -8.12 5.48 8.91
N GLN A 420 -9.29 5.82 8.36
CA GLN A 420 -10.40 6.37 9.14
C GLN A 420 -10.94 5.38 10.18
N HIS A 421 -10.87 4.07 9.88
CA HIS A 421 -11.50 3.02 10.67
C HIS A 421 -10.51 2.12 11.43
N HIS A 422 -9.20 2.32 11.26
CA HIS A 422 -8.13 1.54 11.90
C HIS A 422 -8.25 0.01 11.68
N LEU A 423 -8.46 -0.40 10.43
CA LEU A 423 -8.65 -1.80 10.05
C LEU A 423 -7.46 -2.71 10.42
N ALA A 424 -7.75 -3.98 10.70
CA ALA A 424 -6.73 -4.95 11.14
C ALA A 424 -5.79 -5.42 10.02
N ARG A 425 -6.24 -5.38 8.75
CA ARG A 425 -5.52 -5.91 7.58
C ARG A 425 -5.92 -5.17 6.30
N LEU A 426 -4.92 -4.78 5.51
CA LEU A 426 -5.07 -4.11 4.22
C LEU A 426 -4.09 -4.73 3.23
N THR A 427 -4.61 -5.58 2.34
CA THR A 427 -3.83 -6.41 1.41
C THR A 427 -4.50 -6.43 0.03
N PHE A 428 -3.84 -7.05 -0.96
CA PHE A 428 -4.44 -7.26 -2.28
C PHE A 428 -3.78 -8.38 -3.07
N TRP A 429 -4.54 -8.92 -4.03
CA TRP A 429 -4.06 -9.78 -5.12
C TRP A 429 -3.71 -8.95 -6.37
N SER A 430 -2.45 -8.81 -6.77
CA SER A 430 -1.21 -9.24 -6.09
C SER A 430 -0.01 -8.42 -6.58
N VAL A 431 1.10 -8.47 -5.84
CA VAL A 431 2.37 -7.82 -6.19
C VAL A 431 2.93 -8.35 -7.53
N ASN A 432 2.57 -9.57 -7.91
CA ASN A 432 2.82 -10.15 -9.25
C ASN A 432 2.28 -9.25 -10.38
N ARG A 433 1.20 -8.50 -10.13
CA ARG A 433 0.50 -7.69 -11.13
C ARG A 433 0.80 -6.19 -11.04
N ASP A 434 1.43 -5.72 -9.96
CA ASP A 434 1.60 -4.28 -9.63
C ASP A 434 2.65 -3.56 -10.49
N ARG A 435 2.41 -3.50 -11.80
CA ARG A 435 3.26 -2.89 -12.82
C ARG A 435 2.47 -2.59 -14.11
N PRO A 436 2.87 -1.58 -14.90
CA PRO A 436 2.30 -1.35 -16.22
C PRO A 436 2.59 -2.52 -17.17
N CYS A 437 1.68 -2.77 -18.12
CA CYS A 437 1.83 -3.83 -19.11
C CYS A 437 2.78 -3.43 -20.24
N THR A 438 3.82 -4.23 -20.50
CA THR A 438 4.74 -4.09 -21.64
C THR A 438 4.48 -5.15 -22.72
N GLY A 439 3.24 -5.64 -22.80
CA GLY A 439 2.85 -6.89 -23.45
C GLY A 439 2.56 -8.00 -22.42
N GLY A 440 1.78 -9.00 -22.82
CA GLY A 440 1.20 -10.00 -21.92
C GLY A 440 -0.22 -9.67 -21.46
N GLY A 441 -0.82 -10.57 -20.69
CA GLY A 441 -2.16 -10.42 -20.11
C GLY A 441 -2.14 -9.91 -18.66
N ALA A 442 -3.35 -9.67 -18.13
CA ALA A 442 -3.56 -9.10 -16.79
C ALA A 442 -3.03 -9.98 -15.63
N ASP A 443 -2.60 -11.20 -15.90
CA ASP A 443 -1.88 -12.09 -14.97
C ASP A 443 -0.50 -11.57 -14.55
N THR A 444 0.14 -10.75 -15.39
CA THR A 444 1.57 -10.36 -15.27
C THR A 444 1.80 -8.86 -15.07
N CYS A 445 0.71 -8.09 -15.14
CA CYS A 445 0.63 -6.64 -15.05
C CYS A 445 -0.84 -6.27 -14.78
N SER A 446 -1.14 -5.08 -14.28
CA SER A 446 -2.49 -4.75 -13.82
C SER A 446 -3.51 -4.51 -14.94
N GLY A 447 -3.08 -4.37 -16.19
CA GLY A 447 -3.94 -3.98 -17.30
C GLY A 447 -4.35 -2.50 -17.32
N VAL A 448 -3.88 -1.69 -16.36
CA VAL A 448 -4.25 -0.26 -16.24
C VAL A 448 -3.03 0.67 -16.26
N SER A 449 -3.28 1.97 -16.37
CA SER A 449 -2.24 3.01 -16.28
C SER A 449 -1.72 3.14 -14.84
N GLN A 450 -0.45 2.79 -14.63
CA GLN A 450 0.26 2.95 -13.35
C GLN A 450 1.78 3.04 -13.58
N GLN A 451 2.53 3.45 -12.56
CA GLN A 451 3.96 3.17 -12.41
C GLN A 451 4.17 1.88 -11.63
N ALA A 452 5.33 1.23 -11.78
CA ALA A 452 5.63 -0.02 -11.07
C ALA A 452 5.57 0.17 -9.54
N TRP A 453 4.82 -0.70 -8.87
CA TRP A 453 4.57 -0.71 -7.41
C TRP A 453 3.68 0.43 -6.87
N ASP A 454 2.83 1.05 -7.71
CA ASP A 454 1.90 2.11 -7.26
C ASP A 454 0.85 1.59 -6.26
N TYR A 455 0.25 0.42 -6.50
CA TYR A 455 -0.78 -0.13 -5.61
C TYR A 455 -0.19 -0.46 -4.23
N THR A 456 1.00 -1.06 -4.22
CA THR A 456 1.78 -1.30 -3.01
C THR A 456 2.18 0.01 -2.31
N ARG A 457 2.63 1.04 -3.06
CA ARG A 457 2.95 2.37 -2.49
C ARG A 457 1.75 3.07 -1.85
N VAL A 458 0.53 2.88 -2.37
CA VAL A 458 -0.67 3.42 -1.73
C VAL A 458 -0.92 2.72 -0.40
N PHE A 459 -1.02 1.39 -0.36
CA PHE A 459 -1.27 0.69 0.91
C PHE A 459 -0.11 0.80 1.92
N ALA A 460 1.14 1.00 1.48
CA ALA A 460 2.29 1.25 2.36
C ALA A 460 2.19 2.55 3.20
N GLN A 461 1.25 3.44 2.88
CA GLN A 461 0.94 4.65 3.67
C GLN A 461 -0.03 4.36 4.84
N TYR A 462 -0.47 3.10 5.02
CA TYR A 462 -1.34 2.74 6.14
C TYR A 462 -0.57 2.64 7.47
N THR A 463 -0.91 3.51 8.41
CA THR A 463 -0.19 3.69 9.69
C THR A 463 -0.80 2.93 10.87
N GLY A 464 -2.03 2.41 10.74
CA GLY A 464 -2.84 1.89 11.85
C GLY A 464 -3.88 2.91 12.30
#